data_AF-A0A412HAR1-F1
#
_entry.id   AF-A0A412HAR1-F1
#
_cell.length_a   1.000
_cell.length_b   1.000
_cell.length_c   1.000
_cell.angle_alpha   90.00
_cell.angle_beta   90.00
_cell.angle_gamma   90.00
#
_symmetry.space_group_name_H-M   'P 1'
#
loop_
_entity.id
_entity.type
_entity.pdbx_description
1 polymer ?
#
loop_
_entity_poly.entity_id
_entity_poly.type
_entity_poly.pdbx_seq_one_letter_code
_entity_poly.pdbx_strand_id
1 'polypeptide(L)'
;MVEDFTGVKPINFGYYWYFGITCVWAEDTWRFADLISPQNVVPYTVRGRTYFKPNKRLKVSKDFIKKWKEKFKGIDGGILSDYGIPVYHEESGVYCNWIPIKKEERYGIEVSSSLLDRMSKIDNKQYEIEI
;
A
#
# COMPACT_ATOMS: atom_id res chain seq x y z
N MET A 1 4.45 13.78 -11.30
CA MET A 1 5.01 13.76 -9.93
C MET A 1 6.33 12.98 -9.85
N VAL A 2 6.37 11.66 -10.10
CA VAL A 2 7.65 10.92 -10.10
C VAL A 2 8.57 11.38 -11.24
N GLU A 3 8.04 11.52 -12.45
CA GLU A 3 8.79 12.01 -13.61
C GLU A 3 9.36 13.42 -13.36
N ASP A 4 8.52 14.36 -12.90
CA ASP A 4 8.98 15.72 -12.52
C ASP A 4 10.06 15.70 -11.43
N PHE A 5 10.00 14.74 -10.50
CA PHE A 5 10.94 14.62 -9.38
C PHE A 5 12.27 13.96 -9.76
N THR A 6 12.24 13.02 -10.70
CA THR A 6 13.40 12.17 -11.05
C THR A 6 13.98 12.48 -12.42
N GLY A 7 13.27 13.26 -13.24
CA GLY A 7 13.59 13.50 -14.64
C GLY A 7 13.31 12.32 -15.57
N VAL A 8 12.78 11.20 -15.05
CA VAL A 8 12.59 9.95 -15.80
C VAL A 8 11.22 9.36 -15.48
N LYS A 9 10.52 8.88 -16.51
CA LYS A 9 9.22 8.22 -16.33
C LYS A 9 9.40 6.81 -15.74
N PRO A 10 8.75 6.47 -14.61
CA PRO A 10 8.82 5.12 -14.06
C PRO A 10 8.05 4.13 -14.94
N ILE A 11 8.57 2.91 -15.08
CA ILE A 11 7.88 1.78 -15.73
C ILE A 11 7.10 0.90 -14.75
N ASN A 12 7.41 1.01 -13.45
CA ASN A 12 6.77 0.22 -12.41
C ASN A 12 6.93 0.92 -11.05
N PHE A 13 5.93 0.74 -10.20
CA PHE A 13 5.96 1.05 -8.78
C PHE A 13 5.04 0.06 -8.06
N GLY A 14 5.41 -0.28 -6.82
CA GLY A 14 4.65 -1.17 -5.95
C GLY A 14 3.78 -0.41 -4.96
N TYR A 15 3.13 -1.18 -4.10
CA TYR A 15 2.39 -0.72 -2.94
C TYR A 15 2.65 -1.64 -1.75
N TYR A 16 2.36 -1.14 -0.55
CA TYR A 16 2.41 -1.87 0.70
C TYR A 16 1.01 -2.15 1.23
N TRP A 17 0.91 -3.28 1.94
CA TRP A 17 -0.10 -3.50 2.97
C TRP A 17 0.62 -3.45 4.31
N TYR A 18 0.18 -2.54 5.17
CA TYR A 18 0.88 -2.25 6.41
C TYR A 18 -0.10 -1.84 7.50
N PHE A 19 -0.06 -2.56 8.62
CA PHE A 19 -0.81 -2.25 9.83
C PHE A 19 -2.31 -1.99 9.60
N GLY A 20 -2.98 -2.88 8.86
CA GLY A 20 -4.41 -2.73 8.56
C GLY A 20 -4.74 -1.71 7.47
N ILE A 21 -3.72 -1.06 6.89
CA ILE A 21 -3.86 -0.15 5.75
C ILE A 21 -3.48 -0.90 4.47
N THR A 22 -4.31 -0.78 3.43
CA THR A 22 -4.06 -1.37 2.11
C THR A 22 -3.78 -0.30 1.05
N CYS A 23 -3.22 -0.72 -0.10
CA CYS A 23 -2.93 0.15 -1.24
C CYS A 23 -2.06 1.39 -0.92
N VAL A 24 -1.14 1.30 0.04
CA VAL A 24 -0.20 2.40 0.32
C VAL A 24 0.85 2.42 -0.78
N TRP A 25 0.79 3.36 -1.70
CA TRP A 25 1.74 3.42 -2.81
C TRP A 25 3.17 3.63 -2.29
N ALA A 26 4.07 2.73 -2.68
CA ALA A 26 5.40 2.65 -2.10
C ALA A 26 6.37 3.60 -2.82
N GLU A 27 6.77 4.69 -2.17
CA GLU A 27 7.68 5.69 -2.74
C GLU A 27 9.08 5.15 -3.06
N ASP A 28 9.41 3.97 -2.55
CA ASP A 28 10.74 3.39 -2.60
C ASP A 28 10.84 2.20 -3.55
N THR A 29 9.82 1.88 -4.34
CA THR A 29 9.79 0.68 -5.20
C THR A 29 9.79 1.01 -6.70
N TRP A 30 10.30 2.18 -7.08
CA TRP A 30 10.27 2.60 -8.48
C TRP A 30 11.25 1.83 -9.34
N ARG A 31 10.83 1.53 -10.57
CA ARG A 31 11.71 1.01 -11.63
C ARG A 31 11.68 1.93 -12.83
N PHE A 32 12.82 2.06 -13.49
CA PHE A 32 13.00 2.82 -14.73
C PHE A 32 13.46 1.86 -15.83
N ALA A 33 13.11 2.16 -17.09
CA ALA A 33 13.49 1.36 -18.26
C ALA A 33 15.00 1.44 -18.51
N ASP A 34 15.50 2.68 -18.52
CA ASP A 34 16.91 2.98 -18.70
C ASP A 34 17.53 3.33 -17.34
N LEU A 35 18.76 2.87 -17.11
CA LEU A 35 19.58 3.28 -15.97
C LEU A 35 20.13 4.71 -16.11
N ILE A 36 19.59 5.50 -17.03
CA ILE A 36 19.99 6.89 -17.25
C ILE A 36 19.65 7.67 -15.97
N SER A 37 20.70 8.08 -15.28
CA SER A 37 20.78 8.76 -13.98
C SER A 37 19.51 9.47 -13.51
N PRO A 38 18.56 8.74 -12.87
CA PRO A 38 17.39 9.38 -12.29
C PRO A 38 17.84 10.28 -11.12
N GLN A 39 17.36 11.52 -11.11
CA GLN A 39 17.74 12.51 -10.11
C GLN A 39 17.06 12.23 -8.77
N ASN A 40 17.63 12.74 -7.69
CA ASN A 40 17.03 12.76 -6.35
C ASN A 40 16.72 11.39 -5.73
N VAL A 41 17.21 10.30 -6.31
CA VAL A 41 16.99 8.91 -5.88
C VAL A 41 18.30 8.17 -5.68
N VAL A 42 18.25 7.04 -4.98
CA VAL A 42 19.35 6.08 -4.82
C VAL A 42 18.89 4.69 -5.26
N PRO A 43 19.72 3.93 -5.98
CA PRO A 43 19.41 2.57 -6.38
C PRO A 43 19.55 1.61 -5.19
N TYR A 44 18.80 0.51 -5.22
CA TYR A 44 19.01 -0.67 -4.38
C TYR A 44 18.52 -1.92 -5.11
N THR A 45 19.12 -3.07 -4.80
CA THR A 45 18.81 -4.34 -5.49
C THR A 45 18.11 -5.30 -4.54
N VAL A 46 16.97 -5.84 -4.98
CA VAL A 46 16.22 -6.88 -4.25
C VAL A 46 15.83 -7.96 -5.24
N ARG A 47 16.14 -9.23 -4.93
CA ARG A 47 15.78 -10.41 -5.74
C ARG A 47 16.14 -10.25 -7.23
N GLY A 48 17.36 -9.76 -7.50
CA GLY A 48 17.87 -9.58 -8.87
C GLY A 48 17.26 -8.41 -9.66
N ARG A 49 16.44 -7.56 -9.02
CA ARG A 49 15.86 -6.36 -9.65
C ARG A 49 16.38 -5.10 -8.98
N THR A 50 16.78 -4.13 -9.79
CA THR A 50 17.15 -2.79 -9.33
C THR A 50 15.90 -1.94 -9.20
N TYR A 51 15.77 -1.31 -8.03
CA TYR A 51 14.73 -0.36 -7.68
C TYR A 51 15.38 0.95 -7.25
N PHE A 52 14.58 2.01 -7.23
CA PHE A 52 15.02 3.35 -6.86
C PHE A 52 14.09 3.91 -5.79
N LYS A 53 14.71 4.57 -4.81
CA LYS A 53 14.00 5.26 -3.74
C LYS A 53 14.51 6.69 -3.56
N PRO A 54 13.67 7.64 -3.13
CA PRO A 54 14.10 9.01 -2.87
C PRO A 54 15.32 9.06 -1.93
N ASN A 55 16.31 9.87 -2.30
CA ASN A 55 17.48 10.10 -1.47
C ASN A 55 17.10 10.94 -0.25
N LYS A 56 16.81 10.29 0.88
CA LYS A 56 16.37 10.94 2.13
C LYS A 56 17.37 11.97 2.71
N ARG A 57 18.60 12.07 2.19
CA ARG A 57 19.55 13.12 2.56
C ARG A 57 19.21 14.48 1.94
N LEU A 58 18.49 14.50 0.82
CA LEU A 58 18.12 15.73 0.12
C LEU A 58 16.81 16.30 0.68
N LYS A 59 16.74 17.63 0.85
CA LYS A 59 15.52 18.33 1.29
C LYS A 59 14.37 18.10 0.30
N VAL A 60 14.65 18.23 -1.00
CA VAL A 60 13.65 18.01 -2.08
C VAL A 60 13.02 16.62 -2.00
N SER A 61 13.80 15.58 -1.67
CA SER A 61 13.29 14.22 -1.52
C SER A 61 12.40 14.07 -0.29
N LYS A 62 12.70 14.75 0.82
CA LYS A 62 11.83 14.72 2.02
C LYS A 62 10.49 15.39 1.74
N ASP A 63 10.52 16.56 1.08
CA ASP A 63 9.32 17.31 0.71
C ASP A 63 8.46 16.50 -0.28
N PHE A 64 9.10 15.82 -1.23
CA PHE A 64 8.44 14.89 -2.14
C PHE A 64 7.75 13.75 -1.39
N ILE A 65 8.45 13.06 -0.47
CA ILE A 65 7.89 11.93 0.29
C ILE A 65 6.67 12.37 1.08
N LYS A 66 6.70 13.55 1.71
CA LYS A 66 5.56 14.09 2.44
C LYS A 66 4.34 14.26 1.53
N LYS A 67 4.51 14.95 0.40
CA LYS A 67 3.43 15.15 -0.60
C LYS A 67 2.93 13.83 -1.17
N TRP A 68 3.83 12.88 -1.40
CA TRP A 68 3.49 11.55 -1.90
C TRP A 68 2.56 10.83 -0.92
N LYS A 69 2.94 10.79 0.37
CA LYS A 69 2.14 10.13 1.42
C LYS A 69 0.80 10.79 1.66
N GLU A 70 0.73 12.12 1.57
CA GLU A 70 -0.53 12.85 1.66
C GLU A 70 -1.46 12.55 0.48
N LYS A 71 -0.91 12.50 -0.74
CA LYS A 71 -1.69 12.27 -1.97
C LYS A 71 -2.11 10.82 -2.16
N PHE A 72 -1.22 9.90 -1.83
CA PHE A 72 -1.34 8.47 -2.09
C PHE A 72 -1.45 7.66 -0.79
N LYS A 73 -2.15 8.25 0.20
CA LYS A 73 -2.48 7.53 1.43
C LYS A 73 -3.23 6.24 1.09
N GLY A 74 -2.87 5.16 1.77
CA GLY A 74 -3.59 3.91 1.64
C GLY A 74 -5.01 4.02 2.22
N ILE A 75 -5.80 2.96 2.02
CA ILE A 75 -7.13 2.85 2.57
C ILE A 75 -7.00 2.24 3.97
N ASP A 76 -7.48 2.97 4.97
CA ASP A 76 -7.50 2.52 6.36
C ASP A 76 -8.68 1.56 6.57
N GLY A 77 -8.37 0.34 7.01
CA GLY A 77 -9.38 -0.67 7.27
C GLY A 77 -10.02 -0.56 8.65
N GLY A 78 -9.70 0.46 9.46
CA GLY A 78 -10.22 0.61 10.82
C GLY A 78 -11.74 0.41 10.89
N ILE A 79 -12.47 1.01 9.94
CA ILE A 79 -13.94 0.89 9.81
C ILE A 79 -14.43 -0.56 9.65
N LEU A 80 -13.60 -1.47 9.13
CA LEU A 80 -13.96 -2.87 8.93
C LEU A 80 -14.12 -3.62 10.26
N SER A 81 -13.47 -3.13 11.31
CA SER A 81 -13.58 -3.71 12.66
C SER A 81 -15.01 -3.63 13.20
N ASP A 82 -15.74 -2.57 12.85
CA ASP A 82 -17.15 -2.37 13.23
C ASP A 82 -18.06 -3.44 12.59
N TYR A 83 -17.61 -4.04 11.49
CA TYR A 83 -18.29 -5.13 10.77
C TYR A 83 -17.74 -6.51 11.13
N GLY A 84 -16.89 -6.61 12.16
CA GLY A 84 -16.32 -7.87 12.63
C GLY A 84 -15.16 -8.40 11.79
N ILE A 85 -14.58 -7.60 10.89
CA ILE A 85 -13.37 -7.93 10.15
C ILE A 85 -12.18 -7.33 10.90
N PRO A 86 -11.31 -8.13 11.52
CA PRO A 86 -10.18 -7.60 12.28
C PRO A 86 -9.15 -6.99 11.34
N VAL A 87 -8.73 -5.75 11.58
CA VAL A 87 -7.46 -5.20 11.04
C VAL A 87 -6.28 -5.49 11.96
N TYR A 88 -6.57 -5.69 13.24
CA TYR A 88 -5.63 -6.14 14.26
C TYR A 88 -6.31 -7.19 15.11
N HIS A 89 -5.69 -8.35 15.23
CA HIS A 89 -6.18 -9.44 16.07
C HIS A 89 -5.50 -9.36 17.43
N GLU A 90 -6.22 -8.82 18.40
CA GLU A 90 -5.73 -8.51 19.76
C GLU A 90 -5.06 -9.70 20.43
N GLU A 91 -5.66 -10.89 20.37
CA GLU A 91 -5.13 -12.08 21.08
C GLU A 91 -3.77 -12.54 20.55
N SER A 92 -3.55 -12.42 19.25
CA SER A 92 -2.28 -12.84 18.62
C SER A 92 -1.31 -11.69 18.38
N GLY A 93 -1.75 -10.44 18.57
CA GLY A 93 -0.97 -9.25 18.22
C GLY A 93 -0.64 -9.12 16.72
N VAL A 94 -1.48 -9.68 15.84
CA VAL A 94 -1.20 -9.76 14.40
C VAL A 94 -2.07 -8.77 13.64
N TYR A 95 -1.44 -7.96 12.79
CA TYR A 95 -2.16 -7.17 11.78
C TYR A 95 -2.63 -8.06 10.64
N CYS A 96 -3.91 -7.89 10.30
CA CYS A 96 -4.53 -8.60 9.21
C CYS A 96 -4.52 -7.74 7.96
N ASN A 97 -4.15 -8.36 6.83
CA ASN A 97 -4.23 -7.73 5.53
C ASN A 97 -5.57 -8.05 4.90
N TRP A 98 -6.07 -7.08 4.14
CA TRP A 98 -7.32 -7.19 3.39
C TRP A 98 -7.13 -6.54 2.03
N ILE A 99 -7.85 -7.06 1.03
CA ILE A 99 -7.67 -6.65 -0.36
C ILE A 99 -9.02 -6.18 -0.88
N PRO A 100 -9.16 -4.91 -1.29
CA PRO A 100 -10.38 -4.45 -1.91
C PRO A 100 -10.51 -5.13 -3.28
N ILE A 101 -11.67 -5.70 -3.55
CA ILE A 101 -12.00 -6.33 -4.82
C ILE A 101 -13.19 -5.60 -5.44
N LYS A 102 -13.18 -5.43 -6.76
CA LYS A 102 -14.33 -4.97 -7.53
C LYS A 102 -14.81 -6.13 -8.40
N LYS A 103 -16.08 -6.50 -8.27
CA LYS A 103 -16.75 -7.47 -9.15
C LYS A 103 -17.98 -6.81 -9.73
N GLU A 104 -18.02 -6.69 -11.06
CA GLU A 104 -19.03 -5.91 -11.77
C GLU A 104 -19.08 -4.48 -11.19
N GLU A 105 -20.23 -4.02 -10.71
CA GLU A 105 -20.36 -2.70 -10.06
C GLU A 105 -20.35 -2.75 -8.53
N ARG A 106 -19.93 -3.87 -7.93
CA ARG A 106 -19.88 -4.03 -6.48
C ARG A 106 -18.44 -4.01 -5.97
N TYR A 107 -18.22 -3.30 -4.87
CA TYR A 107 -17.00 -3.36 -4.10
C TYR A 107 -17.15 -4.36 -2.95
N GLY A 108 -16.07 -5.04 -2.62
CA GLY A 108 -15.99 -5.96 -1.49
C GLY A 108 -14.56 -6.12 -1.03
N ILE A 109 -14.35 -7.08 -0.15
CA ILE A 109 -13.04 -7.40 0.41
C ILE A 109 -12.77 -8.88 0.19
N GLU A 110 -11.57 -9.21 -0.26
CA GLU A 110 -11.09 -10.58 -0.28
C GLU A 110 -10.85 -11.06 1.15
N VAL A 111 -11.60 -12.07 1.57
CA VAL A 111 -11.47 -12.69 2.89
C VAL A 111 -10.67 -13.98 2.75
N SER A 112 -9.36 -13.89 3.03
CA SER A 112 -8.49 -15.08 3.04
C SER A 112 -8.85 -16.04 4.17
N SER A 113 -8.47 -17.32 4.07
CA SER A 113 -8.66 -18.30 5.16
C SER A 113 -8.02 -17.84 6.48
N SER A 114 -6.84 -17.25 6.40
CA SER A 114 -6.15 -16.63 7.54
C SER A 114 -6.99 -15.53 8.19
N LEU A 115 -7.69 -14.71 7.40
CA LEU A 115 -8.59 -13.69 7.93
C LEU A 115 -9.82 -14.33 8.57
N LEU A 116 -10.41 -15.35 7.93
CA LEU A 116 -11.55 -16.11 8.46
C LEU A 116 -11.26 -16.73 9.84
N ASP A 117 -10.09 -17.34 10.01
CA ASP A 117 -9.68 -17.97 11.28
C ASP A 117 -9.67 -16.98 12.47
N ARG A 118 -9.55 -15.68 12.17
CA ARG A 118 -9.49 -14.58 13.16
C ARG A 118 -10.80 -13.84 13.33
N MET A 119 -11.83 -14.20 12.55
CA MET A 119 -13.16 -13.61 12.62
C MET A 119 -14.05 -14.52 13.46
N SER A 120 -14.00 -14.35 14.79
CA SER A 120 -14.69 -15.22 15.75
C SER A 120 -16.23 -15.14 15.73
N LYS A 121 -16.82 -14.25 14.92
CA LYS A 121 -18.27 -13.94 14.89
C LYS A 121 -18.83 -13.61 13.49
N ILE A 122 -18.53 -14.39 12.45
CA ILE A 122 -19.14 -14.15 11.13
C ILE A 122 -20.54 -14.75 11.07
N ASP A 123 -21.56 -13.92 11.24
CA ASP A 123 -22.82 -14.16 10.52
C ASP A 123 -22.51 -14.07 9.03
N ASN A 124 -22.77 -15.13 8.25
CA ASN A 124 -22.59 -15.13 6.81
C ASN A 124 -23.61 -14.21 6.13
N LYS A 125 -23.38 -12.90 6.18
CA LYS A 125 -24.23 -11.84 5.63
C LYS A 125 -23.42 -10.75 4.95
N GLN A 126 -24.04 -10.10 3.96
CA GLN A 126 -23.47 -8.94 3.27
C GLN A 126 -23.69 -7.67 4.11
N TYR A 127 -22.67 -6.82 4.21
CA TYR A 127 -22.74 -5.52 4.86
C TYR A 127 -22.57 -4.41 3.82
N GLU A 128 -23.34 -3.35 3.96
CA GLU A 128 -23.12 -2.10 3.22
C GLU A 128 -22.22 -1.19 4.08
N ILE A 129 -21.13 -0.69 3.49
CA ILE A 129 -20.16 0.17 4.17
C ILE A 129 -20.30 1.58 3.57
N GLU A 130 -20.70 2.55 4.37
CA GLU A 130 -20.60 3.97 4.03
C GLU A 130 -19.17 4.47 4.31
N ILE A 131 -18.58 5.19 3.35
CA ILE A 131 -17.18 5.69 3.38
C ILE A 131 -17.16 7.19 3.60
#